data_AF-C2CFM9-F1
#
_entry.id   AF-C2CFM9-F1
#
_cell.length_a   1.000
_cell.length_b   1.000
_cell.length_c   1.000
_cell.angle_alpha   90.00
_cell.angle_beta   90.00
_cell.angle_gamma   90.00
#
_symmetry.space_group_name_H-M   'P 1'
#
loop_
_entity.id
_entity.type
_entity.pdbx_description
1 polymer ?
#
loop_
_entity_poly.entity_id
_entity_poly.type
_entity_poly.pdbx_seq_one_letter_code
_entity_poly.pdbx_strand_id
1 'polypeptide(L)' 'MDKIILLDEEDNEVEFEILDTFGVDEANYAALKQKGDDLILIVEVIENNGDVEFRTIEDEDLLDEIIGIYEEMKEDLDEY' A
#
# COMPACT_ATOMS: atom_id res chain seq x y z
N MET A 1 -14.01 -5.70 -1.39
CA MET A 1 -12.61 -5.60 -1.00
C MET A 1 -11.85 -6.54 -1.89
N ASP A 2 -10.99 -5.97 -2.71
CA ASP A 2 -10.11 -6.70 -3.62
C ASP A 2 -8.92 -7.24 -2.83
N LYS A 3 -8.43 -8.41 -3.24
CA LYS A 3 -7.35 -9.13 -2.56
C LYS A 3 -6.24 -9.41 -3.56
N ILE A 4 -5.02 -9.31 -3.08
CA ILE A 4 -3.83 -9.63 -3.88
C ILE A 4 -3.01 -10.68 -3.16
N ILE A 5 -2.29 -11.48 -3.94
CA ILE A 5 -1.30 -12.40 -3.43
C ILE A 5 0.05 -11.85 -3.89
N LEU A 6 0.91 -11.53 -2.93
CA LEU A 6 2.29 -11.14 -3.21
C LEU A 6 3.21 -12.29 -2.80
N LEU A 7 4.31 -12.43 -3.53
CA LEU A 7 5.37 -13.38 -3.21
C LEU A 7 6.44 -12.64 -2.39
N ASP A 8 6.86 -13.23 -1.28
CA ASP A 8 8.00 -12.74 -0.50
C ASP A 8 9.35 -13.19 -1.12
N GLU A 9 10.47 -12.84 -0.48
CA GLU A 9 11.82 -13.20 -0.94
C GLU A 9 12.08 -14.73 -0.93
N GLU A 10 11.23 -15.51 -0.27
CA GLU A 10 11.32 -16.96 -0.18
C GLU A 10 10.29 -17.68 -1.10
N ASP A 11 9.62 -16.94 -1.99
CA ASP A 11 8.57 -17.43 -2.90
C ASP A 11 7.30 -17.91 -2.15
N ASN A 12 7.08 -17.46 -0.91
CA ASN A 12 5.87 -17.78 -0.18
C ASN A 12 4.73 -16.84 -0.59
N GLU A 13 3.55 -17.41 -0.79
CA GLU A 13 2.32 -16.67 -1.07
C GLU A 13 1.79 -16.00 0.20
N VAL A 14 1.76 -14.67 0.20
CA VAL A 14 1.17 -13.87 1.26
C VAL A 14 -0.09 -13.17 0.75
N GLU A 15 -1.23 -13.44 1.37
CA GLU A 15 -2.51 -12.81 1.04
C GLU A 15 -2.60 -11.43 1.70
N PHE A 16 -2.76 -10.40 0.88
CA PHE A 16 -3.02 -9.03 1.29
C PHE A 16 -4.41 -8.60 0.83
N GLU A 17 -5.04 -7.77 1.64
CA GLU A 17 -6.27 -7.07 1.32
C GLU A 17 -5.92 -5.63 0.94
N ILE A 18 -6.39 -5.16 -0.22
CA ILE A 18 -6.23 -3.75 -0.58
C ILE A 18 -7.24 -2.97 0.26
N LEU A 19 -6.72 -2.12 1.15
CA LEU A 19 -7.53 -1.21 1.93
C LEU A 19 -7.91 0.00 1.08
N ASP A 20 -6.91 0.62 0.45
CA ASP A 20 -7.09 1.81 -0.37
C ASP A 20 -5.94 1.98 -1.38
N THR A 21 -6.17 2.81 -2.38
CA THR A 21 -5.18 3.22 -3.39
C THR A 21 -5.28 4.72 -3.60
N PHE A 22 -4.14 5.41 -3.51
CA PHE A 22 -4.10 6.87 -3.56
C PHE A 22 -2.88 7.35 -4.33
N GLY A 23 -3.00 8.49 -5.00
CA GLY A 23 -1.90 9.11 -5.72
C GLY A 23 -1.30 10.24 -4.92
N VAL A 24 0.03 10.29 -4.83
CA VAL A 24 0.78 11.41 -4.26
C VAL A 24 1.78 11.91 -5.30
N ASP A 25 1.66 13.19 -5.65
CA ASP A 25 2.39 13.82 -6.75
C ASP A 25 2.24 13.08 -8.10
N GLU A 26 3.32 12.47 -8.60
CA GLU A 26 3.37 11.71 -9.85
C GLU A 26 3.42 10.19 -9.62
N ALA A 27 3.37 9.75 -8.36
CA ALA A 27 3.44 8.34 -7.95
C ALA A 27 2.09 7.85 -7.38
N ASN A 28 1.83 6.55 -7.54
CA ASN A 28 0.66 5.91 -6.96
C ASN A 28 1.09 5.02 -5.81
N TYR A 29 0.25 4.92 -4.79
CA TYR A 29 0.49 4.14 -3.60
C TYR A 29 -0.74 3.31 -3.25
N ALA A 30 -0.50 2.19 -2.57
CA ALA A 30 -1.55 1.31 -2.08
C ALA A 30 -1.31 0.97 -0.61
N ALA A 31 -2.39 1.07 0.18
CA ALA A 31 -2.43 0.57 1.54
C ALA A 31 -2.94 -0.88 1.52
N LEU A 32 -2.10 -1.80 1.97
CA LEU A 32 -2.37 -3.23 1.99
C LEU A 32 -2.43 -3.71 3.44
N LYS A 33 -3.42 -4.54 3.79
CA LYS A 33 -3.47 -5.22 5.08
C LYS A 33 -3.14 -6.69 4.92
N GLN A 34 -2.14 -7.18 5.65
CA GLN A 34 -1.83 -8.60 5.65
C GLN A 34 -2.94 -9.37 6.37
N LYS A 35 -3.40 -10.47 5.78
CA LYS A 35 -4.44 -11.28 6.40
C LYS A 35 -3.92 -11.99 7.65
N GLY A 36 -4.60 -11.75 8.78
CA GLY A 36 -4.21 -12.32 10.07
C GLY A 36 -3.24 -11.46 10.86
N ASP A 37 -2.83 -10.32 10.31
CA ASP A 37 -2.09 -9.28 11.00
C ASP A 37 -2.91 -7.98 11.06
N ASP A 38 -2.57 -7.09 11.99
CA ASP A 38 -3.14 -5.74 12.08
C ASP A 38 -2.25 -4.67 11.45
N LEU A 39 -1.05 -5.06 10.97
CA LEU A 39 -0.14 -4.20 10.24
C LEU A 39 -0.69 -3.82 8.85
N ILE A 40 -0.57 -2.52 8.54
CA ILE A 40 -0.82 -1.96 7.22
C ILE A 40 0.54 -1.73 6.56
N LEU A 41 0.68 -2.24 5.34
CA LEU A 41 1.84 -2.05 4.49
C LEU A 41 1.50 -1.02 3.41
N ILE A 42 2.30 0.04 3.31
CA ILE A 42 2.22 1.00 2.22
C ILE A 42 3.25 0.62 1.15
N VAL A 43 2.79 0.51 -0.10
CA VAL A 43 3.63 0.18 -1.26
C VAL A 43 3.41 1.17 -2.39
N GLU A 44 4.45 1.44 -3.16
CA GLU A 44 4.36 2.18 -4.42
C GLU A 44 3.81 1.26 -5.52
N VAL A 45 2.86 1.77 -6.29
CA VAL A 45 2.21 1.09 -7.41
C VAL A 45 2.80 1.62 -8.71
N ILE A 46 3.57 0.78 -9.38
CA ILE A 46 4.23 1.10 -10.64
C ILE A 46 3.49 0.37 -11.77
N GLU A 47 2.82 1.13 -12.62
CA GLU A 47 2.19 0.58 -13.83
C GLU A 47 3.20 0.60 -14.99
N ASN A 48 3.59 -0.57 -15.48
CA ASN A 48 4.54 -0.73 -16.57
C ASN A 48 3.95 -1.58 -17.69
N ASN A 49 3.65 -0.96 -18.84
CA ASN A 49 3.27 -1.65 -20.08
C ASN A 49 2.06 -2.62 -19.97
N GLY A 50 1.18 -2.42 -18.99
CA GLY A 50 0.00 -3.25 -18.71
C GLY A 50 0.17 -4.21 -17.53
N ASP A 51 1.37 -4.30 -16.97
CA ASP A 51 1.66 -4.98 -15.71
C ASP A 51 1.68 -3.97 -14.55
N VAL A 52 1.21 -4.38 -13.38
CA VAL A 52 1.21 -3.58 -12.15
C VAL A 52 2.20 -4.22 -11.18
N GLU A 53 3.24 -3.47 -10.83
CA GLU A 53 4.24 -3.89 -9.85
C GLU A 53 4.02 -3.13 -8.53
N PHE A 54 4.07 -3.83 -7.42
CA PHE A 54 4.04 -3.25 -6.08
C PHE A 54 5.46 -3.24 -5.53
N ARG A 55 5.99 -2.06 -5.20
CA ARG A 55 7.31 -1.90 -4.60
C ARG A 55 7.23 -1.38 -3.17
N THR A 56 8.02 -1.98 -2.30
CA THR A 56 8.23 -1.45 -0.96
C THR A 56 9.00 -0.14 -1.03
N ILE A 57 8.61 0.83 -0.21
CA ILE A 57 9.32 2.11 -0.09
C ILE A 57 10.53 1.88 0.84
N GLU A 58 11.74 1.93 0.28
CA GLU A 58 12.98 1.76 1.04
C GLU A 58 13.42 3.05 1.76
N ASP A 59 12.92 4.20 1.31
CA ASP A 59 13.24 5.50 1.87
C ASP A 59 12.30 5.79 3.06
N GLU A 60 12.85 5.80 4.27
CA GLU A 60 12.08 5.96 5.52
C GLU A 60 11.39 7.34 5.60
N ASP A 61 12.04 8.41 5.13
CA ASP A 61 11.47 9.76 5.16
C ASP A 61 10.25 9.85 4.23
N LEU A 62 10.36 9.26 3.03
CA LEU A 62 9.24 9.17 2.10
C LEU A 62 8.11 8.31 2.67
N LEU A 63 8.43 7.14 3.24
CA LEU A 63 7.42 6.26 3.82
C LEU A 63 6.61 6.96 4.92
N ASP A 64 7.28 7.65 5.84
CA ASP A 64 6.63 8.41 6.92
C ASP A 64 5.72 9.52 6.36
N GLU A 65 6.15 10.23 5.31
CA GLU A 65 5.33 11.24 4.64
C GLU A 65 4.05 10.63 4.04
N ILE A 66 4.18 9.53 3.30
CA ILE A 66 3.06 8.85 2.66
C ILE A 66 2.09 8.25 3.70
N ILE A 67 2.62 7.71 4.81
CA ILE A 67 1.79 7.25 5.94
C ILE A 67 1.01 8.42 6.53
N GLY A 68 1.66 9.57 6.75
CA GLY A 68 1.00 10.77 7.26
C GLY A 68 -0.18 11.19 6.37
N ILE A 69 0.01 11.23 5.05
CA ILE A 69 -1.05 11.56 4.09
C ILE A 69 -2.20 10.54 4.18
N TYR A 70 -1.89 9.24 4.26
CA TYR A 70 -2.90 8.19 4.40
C TYR A 70 -3.71 8.31 5.70
N GLU A 71 -3.04 8.61 6.82
CA GLU A 71 -3.71 8.82 8.11
C GLU A 71 -4.60 10.05 8.09
N GLU A 72 -4.13 11.19 7.54
CA GLU A 72 -4.93 12.42 7.39
C GLU A 72 -6.20 12.16 6.55
N MET A 73 -6.07 11.46 5.42
CA MET A 73 -7.22 11.10 4.57
C MET A 73 -8.23 10.21 5.30
N LYS A 74 -7.76 9.33 6.18
CA LYS A 74 -8.63 8.41 6.92
C LYS A 74 -9.31 9.09 8.11
N GLU A 75 -8.62 10.01 8.79
CA GLU A 75 -9.16 10.78 9.91
C GLU A 75 -10.35 11.66 9.45
N ASP A 76 -10.25 12.24 8.24
CA ASP A 76 -11.34 12.99 7.60
C ASP A 76 -12.60 12.15 7.32
N LEU A 77 -12.47 10.82 7.21
CA LEU A 77 -13.55 9.88 6.93
C LEU A 77 -14.28 9.41 8.20
N ASP A 78 -13.63 9.43 9.37
CA ASP A 78 -14.18 9.02 10.66
C ASP A 78 -14.88 10.17 11.43
N GLU A 79 -14.75 11.43 10.99
CA GLU A 79 -15.41 12.60 11.61
C GLU A 79 -16.91 12.78 11.25
N TYR A 80 -17.56 11.85 10.54
CA TYR A 80 -18.98 11.95 10.13
C TYR A 80 -19.90 10.80 10.57
#